data_AF-A0AAP1MNU7-F1
#
_entry.id   AF-A0AAP1MNU7-F1
#
_cell.length_a   1.000
_cell.length_b   1.000
_cell.length_c   1.000
_cell.angle_alpha   90.00
_cell.angle_beta   90.00
_cell.angle_gamma   90.00
#
_symmetry.space_group_name_H-M   'P 1'
#
loop_
_entity.id
_entity.type
_entity.pdbx_description
1 polymer ?
#
loop_
_entity_poly.entity_id
_entity_poly.type
_entity_poly.pdbx_seq_one_letter_code
_entity_poly.pdbx_strand_id
1 'polypeptide(L)'
;MAKIEYAVSVADLYYQELSSTAEIRQAFQDILVSQSQYIFQAIRHDHQLTERYKSALKLKTVDSNALLKGLLIQAVAIYEDFIREMVSCLVNKLTNQGTRYDELSLKLRNNFISSTGKVLTHYGSGTVNGIKYDFNNLTNSLVSCLSSHEKYHIDPRVFTILLGNCTSSRLINLLSILGVSDDIFEDIKGDHGLKKVLKETRQSQVAELTKNRLDELISVRNDIAHGDLTRSVSIDELGDAILLLKTLIKALSLKC
;
A
#
# COMPACT_ATOMS: atom_id res chain seq x y z
N MET A 1 -14.45 -10.14 9.17
CA MET A 1 -14.26 -8.94 10.01
C MET A 1 -12.94 -8.98 10.77
N ALA A 2 -12.67 -9.95 11.66
CA ALA A 2 -11.39 -9.98 12.41
C ALA A 2 -10.09 -9.91 11.57
N LYS A 3 -10.04 -10.55 10.38
CA LYS A 3 -8.87 -10.49 9.50
C LYS A 3 -8.64 -9.12 8.85
N ILE A 4 -9.70 -8.41 8.44
CA ILE A 4 -9.55 -7.09 7.80
C ILE A 4 -9.20 -6.02 8.84
N GLU A 5 -9.78 -6.10 10.04
CA GLU A 5 -9.43 -5.23 11.17
C GLU A 5 -7.96 -5.39 11.58
N TYR A 6 -7.47 -6.63 11.57
CA TYR A 6 -6.05 -6.91 11.78
C TYR A 6 -5.18 -6.27 10.69
N ALA A 7 -5.53 -6.42 9.40
CA ALA A 7 -4.79 -5.80 8.30
C ALA A 7 -4.75 -4.25 8.40
N VAL A 8 -5.87 -3.62 8.78
CA VAL A 8 -5.93 -2.18 9.07
C VAL A 8 -4.98 -1.81 10.22
N SER A 9 -4.98 -2.59 11.29
CA SER A 9 -4.13 -2.34 12.46
C SER A 9 -2.64 -2.46 12.13
N VAL A 10 -2.26 -3.47 11.33
CA VAL A 10 -0.89 -3.65 10.85
C VAL A 10 -0.46 -2.47 9.98
N ALA A 11 -1.30 -2.04 9.04
CA ALA A 11 -1.02 -0.85 8.21
C ALA A 11 -0.85 0.42 9.07
N ASP A 12 -1.74 0.64 10.06
CA ASP A 12 -1.68 1.77 10.97
C ASP A 12 -0.35 1.80 11.77
N LEU A 13 0.14 0.65 12.23
CA LEU A 13 1.43 0.52 12.93
C LEU A 13 2.60 0.88 12.02
N TYR A 14 2.64 0.36 10.79
CA TYR A 14 3.71 0.69 9.85
C TYR A 14 3.70 2.17 9.46
N TYR A 15 2.53 2.77 9.23
CA TYR A 15 2.45 4.21 8.98
C TYR A 15 2.95 5.04 10.16
N GLN A 16 2.65 4.63 11.39
CA GLN A 16 3.17 5.29 12.59
C GLN A 16 4.70 5.20 12.67
N GLU A 17 5.29 4.06 12.30
CA GLU A 17 6.74 3.89 12.24
C GLU A 17 7.38 4.81 11.18
N LEU A 18 6.76 4.93 9.99
CA LEU A 18 7.24 5.84 8.94
C LEU A 18 7.19 7.30 9.40
N SER A 19 6.09 7.74 10.02
CA SER A 19 5.96 9.09 10.59
C SER A 19 7.00 9.34 11.67
N SER A 20 7.16 8.40 12.62
CA SER A 20 8.14 8.51 13.71
C SER A 20 9.57 8.60 13.18
N THR A 21 9.89 7.82 12.14
CA THR A 21 11.21 7.86 11.48
C THR A 21 11.49 9.22 10.84
N ALA A 22 10.49 9.78 10.14
CA ALA A 22 10.60 11.10 9.53
C ALA A 22 10.76 12.20 10.61
N GLU A 23 9.96 12.16 11.67
CA GLU A 23 10.02 13.09 12.80
C GLU A 23 11.37 13.04 13.54
N ILE A 24 11.90 11.85 13.82
CA ILE A 24 13.21 11.69 14.45
C ILE A 24 14.30 12.31 13.56
N ARG A 25 14.25 12.10 12.24
CA ARG A 25 15.22 12.70 11.31
C ARG A 25 15.10 14.21 11.29
N GLN A 26 13.88 14.75 11.29
CA GLN A 26 13.64 16.19 11.33
C GLN A 26 14.14 16.80 12.64
N ALA A 27 13.78 16.22 13.78
CA ALA A 27 14.23 16.66 15.09
C ALA A 27 15.76 16.61 15.23
N PHE A 28 16.41 15.59 14.68
CA PHE A 28 17.87 15.51 14.62
C PHE A 28 18.47 16.68 13.82
N GLN A 29 17.89 17.01 12.67
CA GLN A 29 18.32 18.17 11.88
C GLN A 29 18.08 19.47 12.65
N ASP A 30 16.90 19.65 13.24
CA ASP A 30 16.54 20.87 13.96
C ASP A 30 17.47 21.08 15.17
N ILE A 31 17.70 20.05 15.98
CA ILE A 31 18.57 20.14 17.17
C ILE A 31 20.02 20.43 16.76
N LEU A 32 20.59 19.61 15.87
CA LEU A 32 22.00 19.76 15.51
C LEU A 32 22.28 21.05 14.76
N VAL A 33 21.32 21.58 14.01
CA VAL A 33 21.52 22.77 13.18
C VAL A 33 21.18 24.03 13.93
N SER A 34 19.97 24.10 14.49
CA SER A 34 19.47 25.34 15.12
C SER A 34 20.19 25.63 16.44
N GLN A 35 20.59 24.60 17.19
CA GLN A 35 21.28 24.75 18.48
C GLN A 35 22.79 24.57 18.36
N SER A 36 23.32 24.59 17.14
CA SER A 36 24.68 24.12 16.88
C SER A 36 25.75 24.85 17.69
N GLN A 37 25.59 26.17 17.81
CA GLN A 37 26.51 27.04 18.54
C GLN A 37 26.47 26.78 20.04
N TYR A 38 25.27 26.63 20.63
CA TYR A 38 25.10 26.37 22.06
C TYR A 38 25.63 24.99 22.45
N ILE A 39 25.31 23.96 21.66
CA ILE A 39 25.80 22.60 21.87
C ILE A 39 27.33 22.57 21.80
N PHE A 40 27.92 23.20 20.77
CA PHE A 40 29.37 23.24 20.63
C PHE A 40 30.05 23.96 21.80
N GLN A 41 29.49 25.08 22.27
CA GLN A 41 30.02 25.79 23.44
C GLN A 41 29.96 24.95 24.71
N ALA A 42 28.89 24.19 24.93
CA ALA A 42 28.72 23.34 26.10
C ALA A 42 29.70 22.16 26.14
N ILE A 43 29.99 21.57 24.97
CA ILE A 43 30.84 20.36 24.88
C ILE A 43 32.32 20.66 24.57
N ARG A 44 32.71 21.92 24.36
CA ARG A 44 34.04 22.32 23.87
C ARG A 44 35.24 21.82 24.70
N HIS A 45 35.00 21.46 25.96
CA HIS A 45 36.02 20.97 26.89
C HIS A 45 36.18 19.44 26.85
N ASP A 46 35.26 18.72 26.21
CA ASP A 46 35.32 17.27 26.01
C ASP A 46 35.66 16.98 24.54
N HIS A 47 36.89 16.51 24.32
CA HIS A 47 37.40 16.20 22.99
C HIS A 47 36.62 15.06 22.32
N GLN A 48 36.22 14.01 23.06
CA GLN A 48 35.47 12.89 22.49
C GLN A 48 34.07 13.31 22.06
N LEU A 49 33.36 14.06 22.90
CA LEU A 49 32.03 14.58 22.56
C LEU A 49 32.09 15.56 21.39
N THR A 50 33.10 16.43 21.37
CA THR A 50 33.32 17.38 20.26
C THR A 50 33.52 16.66 18.93
N GLU A 51 34.34 15.60 18.88
CA GLU A 51 34.56 14.84 17.66
C GLU A 51 33.32 14.03 17.23
N ARG A 52 32.56 13.47 18.18
CA ARG A 52 31.27 12.82 17.89
C ARG A 52 30.27 13.81 17.30
N TYR A 53 30.17 15.00 17.88
CA TYR A 53 29.27 16.06 17.42
C TYR A 53 29.66 16.58 16.03
N LYS A 54 30.95 16.83 15.77
CA LYS A 54 31.44 17.17 14.42
C LYS A 54 31.12 16.08 13.39
N SER A 55 31.24 14.81 13.78
CA SER A 55 30.88 13.68 12.92
C SER A 55 29.39 13.65 12.62
N ALA A 56 28.54 13.93 13.62
CA ALA A 56 27.09 14.05 13.43
C ALA A 56 26.71 15.23 12.53
N LEU A 57 27.39 16.37 12.64
CA LEU A 57 27.20 17.52 11.74
C LEU A 57 27.55 17.20 10.28
N LYS A 58 28.48 16.28 10.01
CA LYS A 58 28.74 15.80 8.63
C LYS A 58 27.55 15.04 8.05
N LEU A 59 26.72 14.39 8.89
CA LEU A 59 25.50 13.71 8.45
C LEU A 59 24.35 14.68 8.12
N LYS A 60 24.49 15.96 8.49
CA LYS A 60 23.56 17.03 8.11
C LYS A 60 23.53 17.25 6.60
N THR A 61 24.70 17.17 5.95
CA THR A 61 24.85 17.45 4.52
C THR A 61 24.30 16.32 3.63
N VAL A 62 23.88 15.20 4.23
CA VAL A 62 23.21 14.13 3.51
C VAL A 62 21.78 14.56 3.23
N ASP A 63 21.44 14.63 1.95
CA ASP A 63 20.11 15.00 1.46
C ASP A 63 19.01 14.15 2.12
N SER A 64 18.17 14.79 2.93
CA SER A 64 17.02 14.16 3.60
C SER A 64 16.03 13.57 2.61
N ASN A 65 16.01 14.06 1.37
CA ASN A 65 15.15 13.59 0.30
C ASN A 65 15.40 12.10 0.01
N ALA A 66 16.63 11.60 0.14
CA ALA A 66 16.92 10.18 -0.04
C ALA A 66 16.16 9.29 0.96
N LEU A 67 16.08 9.71 2.23
CA LEU A 67 15.28 9.02 3.25
C LEU A 67 13.78 9.15 2.93
N LEU A 68 13.30 10.36 2.69
CA LEU A 68 11.87 10.63 2.48
C LEU A 68 11.31 9.89 1.25
N LYS A 69 12.10 9.80 0.18
CA LYS A 69 11.81 8.93 -0.98
C LYS A 69 11.60 7.47 -0.58
N GLY A 70 12.53 6.93 0.22
CA GLY A 70 12.43 5.55 0.72
C GLY A 70 11.22 5.32 1.62
N LEU A 71 10.86 6.30 2.44
CA LEU A 71 9.65 6.24 3.28
C LEU A 71 8.38 6.34 2.43
N LEU A 72 8.35 7.16 1.37
CA LEU A 72 7.21 7.25 0.47
C LEU A 72 6.97 5.95 -0.30
N ILE A 73 8.03 5.29 -0.78
CA ILE A 73 7.92 3.96 -1.40
C ILE A 73 7.28 2.96 -0.43
N GLN A 74 7.73 2.96 0.84
CA GLN A 74 7.16 2.10 1.87
C GLN A 74 5.70 2.45 2.17
N ALA A 75 5.34 3.73 2.20
CA ALA A 75 3.96 4.17 2.41
C ALA A 75 2.99 3.58 1.36
N VAL A 76 3.39 3.59 0.08
CA VAL A 76 2.62 2.96 -1.01
C VAL A 76 2.64 1.43 -0.89
N ALA A 77 3.77 0.83 -0.52
CA ALA A 77 3.87 -0.61 -0.35
C ALA A 77 2.94 -1.16 0.77
N ILE A 78 2.80 -0.42 1.88
CA ILE A 78 1.85 -0.74 2.96
C ILE A 78 0.41 -0.75 2.45
N TYR A 79 0.04 0.26 1.64
CA TYR A 79 -1.27 0.31 1.00
C TYR A 79 -1.49 -0.89 0.05
N GLU A 80 -0.52 -1.19 -0.81
CA GLU A 80 -0.60 -2.34 -1.72
C GLU A 80 -0.69 -3.67 -0.97
N ASP A 81 -0.07 -3.78 0.20
CA ASP A 81 -0.19 -4.94 1.08
C ASP A 81 -1.57 -5.09 1.68
N PHE A 82 -2.13 -4.00 2.19
CA PHE A 82 -3.52 -3.98 2.64
C PHE A 82 -4.48 -4.41 1.52
N ILE A 83 -4.29 -3.95 0.27
CA ILE A 83 -5.14 -4.37 -0.86
C ILE A 83 -5.05 -5.89 -1.11
N ARG A 84 -3.87 -6.50 -0.97
CA ARG A 84 -3.71 -7.97 -1.09
C ARG A 84 -4.48 -8.72 0.00
N GLU A 85 -4.41 -8.25 1.24
CA GLU A 85 -5.15 -8.83 2.36
C GLU A 85 -6.66 -8.61 2.23
N MET A 86 -7.07 -7.43 1.76
CA MET A 86 -8.46 -7.07 1.48
C MET A 86 -9.06 -8.01 0.43
N VAL A 87 -8.38 -8.21 -0.70
CA VAL A 87 -8.82 -9.16 -1.74
C VAL A 87 -8.90 -10.57 -1.20
N SER A 88 -7.91 -10.99 -0.40
CA SER A 88 -7.94 -12.31 0.24
C SER A 88 -9.16 -12.49 1.15
N CYS A 89 -9.51 -11.46 1.92
CA CYS A 89 -10.72 -11.47 2.74
C CYS A 89 -11.99 -11.53 1.90
N LEU A 90 -12.08 -10.71 0.85
CA LEU A 90 -13.24 -10.64 -0.06
C LEU A 90 -13.47 -11.96 -0.79
N VAL A 91 -12.42 -12.54 -1.39
CA VAL A 91 -12.50 -13.84 -2.06
C VAL A 91 -12.98 -14.91 -1.10
N ASN A 92 -12.40 -15.00 0.10
CA ASN A 92 -12.83 -15.98 1.10
C ASN A 92 -14.31 -15.78 1.51
N LYS A 93 -14.76 -14.53 1.63
CA LYS A 93 -16.17 -14.22 1.94
C LYS A 93 -17.09 -14.67 0.81
N LEU A 94 -16.72 -14.41 -0.44
CA LEU A 94 -17.48 -14.80 -1.63
C LEU A 94 -17.51 -16.33 -1.79
N THR A 95 -16.39 -17.02 -1.56
CA THR A 95 -16.34 -18.50 -1.65
C THR A 95 -17.19 -19.17 -0.58
N ASN A 96 -17.33 -18.56 0.59
CA ASN A 96 -18.16 -19.12 1.68
C ASN A 96 -19.68 -19.00 1.41
N GLN A 97 -20.11 -18.31 0.35
CA GLN A 97 -21.52 -18.19 -0.02
C GLN A 97 -22.07 -19.42 -0.76
N GLY A 98 -21.20 -20.23 -1.35
CA GLY A 98 -21.56 -21.44 -2.08
C GLY A 98 -20.71 -22.63 -1.66
N THR A 99 -21.34 -23.79 -1.55
CA THR A 99 -20.65 -25.05 -1.27
C THR A 99 -19.90 -25.58 -2.48
N ARG A 100 -20.35 -25.22 -3.68
CA ARG A 100 -19.73 -25.61 -4.94
C ARG A 100 -19.28 -24.40 -5.74
N TYR A 101 -18.24 -24.61 -6.54
CA TYR A 101 -17.69 -23.54 -7.37
C TYR A 101 -18.72 -22.99 -8.36
N ASP A 102 -19.56 -23.85 -8.95
CA ASP A 102 -20.57 -23.46 -9.94
C ASP A 102 -21.74 -22.64 -9.38
N GLU A 103 -21.90 -22.61 -8.06
CA GLU A 103 -22.85 -21.73 -7.35
C GLU A 103 -22.35 -20.28 -7.26
N LEU A 104 -21.05 -20.04 -7.48
CA LEU A 104 -20.49 -18.69 -7.49
C LEU A 104 -20.91 -17.91 -8.74
N SER A 105 -20.88 -16.58 -8.60
CA SER A 105 -21.18 -15.66 -9.69
C SER A 105 -20.33 -15.98 -10.92
N LEU A 106 -20.97 -15.93 -12.09
CA LEU A 106 -20.28 -16.22 -13.37
C LEU A 106 -19.08 -15.28 -13.58
N LYS A 107 -19.19 -14.03 -13.12
CA LYS A 107 -18.12 -13.03 -13.17
C LYS A 107 -16.91 -13.48 -12.35
N LEU A 108 -17.09 -13.87 -11.10
CA LEU A 108 -15.98 -14.33 -10.24
C LEU A 108 -15.32 -15.59 -10.83
N ARG A 109 -16.13 -16.55 -11.27
CA ARG A 109 -15.62 -17.80 -11.85
C ARG A 109 -14.77 -17.57 -13.09
N ASN A 110 -15.28 -16.81 -14.05
CA ASN A 110 -14.57 -16.56 -15.31
C ASN A 110 -13.27 -15.78 -15.07
N ASN A 111 -13.29 -14.82 -14.16
CA ASN A 111 -12.09 -14.06 -13.82
C ASN A 111 -11.07 -14.90 -13.04
N PHE A 112 -11.51 -15.81 -12.15
CA PHE A 112 -10.58 -16.73 -11.50
C PHE A 112 -9.84 -17.60 -12.53
N ILE A 113 -10.56 -18.20 -13.48
CA ILE A 113 -9.97 -19.03 -14.54
C ILE A 113 -9.01 -18.20 -15.39
N SER A 114 -9.43 -17.00 -15.82
CA SER A 114 -8.59 -16.11 -16.63
C SER A 114 -7.31 -15.68 -15.90
N SER A 115 -7.43 -15.21 -14.66
CA SER A 115 -6.28 -14.79 -13.84
C SER A 115 -5.35 -15.95 -13.53
N THR A 116 -5.90 -17.13 -13.23
CA THR A 116 -5.11 -18.36 -13.03
C THR A 116 -4.33 -18.72 -14.29
N GLY A 117 -4.98 -18.68 -15.46
CA GLY A 117 -4.31 -18.94 -16.74
C GLY A 117 -3.14 -18.00 -16.99
N LYS A 118 -3.32 -16.70 -16.73
CA LYS A 118 -2.24 -15.69 -16.83
C LYS A 118 -1.10 -15.96 -15.85
N VAL A 119 -1.39 -16.37 -14.61
CA VAL A 119 -0.35 -16.71 -13.65
C VAL A 119 0.41 -17.96 -14.11
N LEU A 120 -0.28 -18.99 -14.60
CA LEU A 120 0.33 -20.23 -15.07
C LEU A 120 1.26 -20.06 -16.28
N THR A 121 1.16 -18.99 -17.06
CA THR A 121 2.15 -18.71 -18.12
C THR A 121 3.56 -18.47 -17.57
N HIS A 122 3.68 -18.18 -16.27
CA HIS A 122 4.94 -18.02 -15.56
C HIS A 122 5.44 -19.31 -14.87
N TYR A 123 4.81 -20.46 -15.10
CA TYR A 123 5.19 -21.72 -14.46
C TYR A 123 6.67 -22.06 -14.65
N GLY A 124 7.19 -21.88 -15.86
CA GLY A 124 8.58 -22.20 -16.20
C GLY A 124 9.63 -21.34 -15.46
N SER A 125 9.30 -20.11 -15.09
CA SER A 125 10.22 -19.22 -14.35
C SER A 125 10.21 -19.45 -12.84
N GLY A 126 9.25 -20.21 -12.30
CA GLY A 126 9.09 -20.40 -10.85
C GLY A 126 8.73 -19.12 -10.08
N THR A 127 8.56 -18.00 -10.78
CA THR A 127 8.32 -16.67 -10.22
C THR A 127 7.35 -15.88 -11.10
N VAL A 128 6.55 -15.03 -10.48
CA VAL A 128 5.66 -14.07 -11.14
C VAL A 128 6.11 -12.68 -10.72
N ASN A 129 6.52 -11.83 -11.68
CA ASN A 129 7.10 -10.51 -11.39
C ASN A 129 8.27 -10.56 -10.37
N GLY A 130 9.11 -11.60 -10.45
CA GLY A 130 10.24 -11.80 -9.54
C GLY A 130 9.86 -12.37 -8.16
N ILE A 131 8.57 -12.57 -7.88
CA ILE A 131 8.08 -13.15 -6.63
C ILE A 131 7.91 -14.66 -6.80
N LYS A 132 8.50 -15.46 -5.93
CA LYS A 132 8.31 -16.93 -5.92
C LYS A 132 6.82 -17.26 -5.75
N TYR A 133 6.32 -18.13 -6.60
CA TYR A 133 4.92 -18.53 -6.59
C TYR A 133 4.75 -20.04 -6.44
N ASP A 134 3.72 -20.45 -5.68
CA ASP A 134 3.40 -21.86 -5.49
C ASP A 134 2.43 -22.32 -6.58
N PHE A 135 3.00 -22.75 -7.71
CA PHE A 135 2.25 -23.23 -8.85
C PHE A 135 1.55 -24.58 -8.62
N ASN A 136 2.08 -25.41 -7.72
CA ASN A 136 1.46 -26.68 -7.37
C ASN A 136 0.14 -26.42 -6.65
N ASN A 137 0.16 -25.53 -5.65
CA ASN A 137 -1.06 -25.13 -4.95
C ASN A 137 -2.07 -24.46 -5.89
N LEU A 138 -1.60 -23.61 -6.82
CA LEU A 138 -2.48 -22.99 -7.81
C LEU A 138 -3.16 -24.01 -8.72
N THR A 139 -2.41 -25.01 -9.18
CA THR A 139 -2.95 -26.09 -10.02
C THR A 139 -4.01 -26.89 -9.25
N ASN A 140 -3.73 -27.22 -7.98
CA ASN A 140 -4.70 -27.89 -7.11
C ASN A 140 -5.97 -27.03 -6.88
N SER A 141 -5.80 -25.73 -6.66
CA SER A 141 -6.91 -24.76 -6.55
C SER A 141 -7.77 -24.77 -7.82
N LEU A 142 -7.16 -24.68 -9.00
CA LEU A 142 -7.87 -24.73 -10.28
C LEU A 142 -8.62 -26.06 -10.47
N VAL A 143 -7.97 -27.19 -10.23
CA VAL A 143 -8.58 -28.52 -10.36
C VAL A 143 -9.77 -28.66 -9.41
N SER A 144 -9.64 -28.21 -8.15
CA SER A 144 -10.74 -28.27 -7.18
C SER A 144 -11.97 -27.48 -7.64
N CYS A 145 -11.76 -26.33 -8.30
CA CYS A 145 -12.84 -25.50 -8.82
C CYS A 145 -13.52 -26.13 -10.05
N LEU A 146 -12.73 -26.74 -10.96
CA LEU A 146 -13.27 -27.33 -12.19
C LEU A 146 -13.95 -28.69 -11.98
N SER A 147 -13.60 -29.40 -10.91
CA SER A 147 -14.05 -30.78 -10.67
C SER A 147 -15.45 -30.88 -10.03
N SER A 148 -16.17 -29.77 -9.82
CA SER A 148 -17.52 -29.73 -9.23
C SER A 148 -17.68 -30.47 -7.89
N HIS A 149 -16.62 -30.54 -7.08
CA HIS A 149 -16.67 -31.14 -5.75
C HIS A 149 -17.35 -30.20 -4.74
N GLU A 150 -17.89 -30.75 -3.65
CA GLU A 150 -18.51 -30.00 -2.52
C GLU A 150 -17.50 -29.16 -1.71
N LYS A 151 -16.21 -29.23 -2.05
CA LYS A 151 -15.15 -28.44 -1.43
C LYS A 151 -14.18 -27.98 -2.51
N TYR A 152 -14.11 -26.68 -2.70
CA TYR A 152 -13.18 -26.04 -3.63
C TYR A 152 -12.43 -24.91 -2.92
N HIS A 153 -11.32 -24.49 -3.50
CA HIS A 153 -10.53 -23.37 -2.99
C HIS A 153 -10.10 -22.47 -4.14
N ILE A 154 -10.27 -21.16 -3.97
CA ILE A 154 -9.77 -20.13 -4.88
C ILE A 154 -8.53 -19.50 -4.23
N ASP A 155 -7.37 -19.59 -4.88
CA ASP A 155 -6.18 -18.84 -4.47
C ASP A 155 -6.39 -17.34 -4.77
N PRO A 156 -6.54 -16.47 -3.76
CA PRO A 156 -6.85 -15.06 -3.99
C PRO A 156 -5.69 -14.28 -4.63
N ARG A 157 -4.45 -14.78 -4.54
CA ARG A 157 -3.26 -14.07 -5.03
C ARG A 157 -3.25 -13.93 -6.55
N VAL A 158 -3.99 -14.77 -7.27
CA VAL A 158 -4.10 -14.67 -8.74
C VAL A 158 -4.68 -13.33 -9.19
N PHE A 159 -5.49 -12.67 -8.34
CA PHE A 159 -6.10 -11.38 -8.65
C PHE A 159 -5.15 -10.21 -8.43
N THR A 160 -4.12 -10.36 -7.60
CA THR A 160 -3.27 -9.24 -7.17
C THR A 160 -1.82 -9.35 -7.62
N ILE A 161 -1.30 -10.56 -7.87
CA ILE A 161 0.15 -10.72 -8.13
C ILE A 161 0.61 -10.11 -9.46
N LEU A 162 -0.30 -10.03 -10.43
CA LEU A 162 -0.07 -9.36 -11.72
C LEU A 162 -0.58 -7.91 -11.74
N LEU A 163 -1.09 -7.39 -10.60
CA LEU A 163 -1.66 -6.04 -10.53
C LEU A 163 -0.60 -4.96 -10.76
N GLY A 164 0.68 -5.23 -10.45
CA GLY A 164 1.74 -4.23 -10.47
C GLY A 164 1.49 -3.13 -9.43
N ASN A 165 1.52 -1.86 -9.85
CA ASN A 165 1.10 -0.75 -9.00
C ASN A 165 -0.43 -0.71 -8.83
N CYS A 166 -0.92 -0.25 -7.68
CA CYS A 166 -2.36 -0.23 -7.38
C CYS A 166 -3.01 1.13 -7.65
N THR A 167 -3.04 1.58 -8.92
CA THR A 167 -3.72 2.83 -9.33
C THR A 167 -5.22 2.79 -9.04
N SER A 168 -5.86 3.96 -9.05
CA SER A 168 -7.30 4.10 -8.86
C SER A 168 -8.09 3.21 -9.85
N SER A 169 -7.73 3.28 -11.14
CA SER A 169 -8.32 2.46 -12.20
C SER A 169 -8.10 0.96 -12.00
N ARG A 170 -6.92 0.55 -11.51
CA ARG A 170 -6.61 -0.86 -11.23
C ARG A 170 -7.39 -1.36 -10.03
N LEU A 171 -7.58 -0.54 -8.99
CA LEU A 171 -8.42 -0.89 -7.84
C LEU A 171 -9.90 -1.04 -8.24
N ILE A 172 -10.43 -0.09 -9.03
CA ILE A 172 -11.79 -0.17 -9.57
C ILE A 172 -11.99 -1.48 -10.34
N ASN A 173 -11.10 -1.76 -11.29
CA ASN A 173 -11.17 -2.98 -12.10
C ASN A 173 -11.10 -4.24 -11.24
N LEU A 174 -10.19 -4.28 -10.27
CA LEU A 174 -10.02 -5.40 -9.35
C LEU A 174 -11.30 -5.69 -8.55
N LEU A 175 -11.90 -4.66 -7.95
CA LEU A 175 -13.12 -4.83 -7.15
C LEU A 175 -14.36 -5.12 -8.01
N SER A 176 -14.42 -4.56 -9.22
CA SER A 176 -15.48 -4.90 -10.17
C SER A 176 -15.38 -6.36 -10.60
N ILE A 177 -14.17 -6.87 -10.88
CA ILE A 177 -13.92 -8.29 -11.21
C ILE A 177 -14.43 -9.22 -10.10
N LEU A 178 -14.23 -8.85 -8.84
CA LEU A 178 -14.72 -9.60 -7.68
C LEU A 178 -16.24 -9.43 -7.45
N GLY A 179 -16.89 -8.54 -8.20
CA GLY A 179 -18.32 -8.25 -8.04
C GLY A 179 -18.65 -7.47 -6.77
N VAL A 180 -17.67 -6.74 -6.22
CA VAL A 180 -17.82 -5.99 -4.96
C VAL A 180 -18.34 -4.59 -5.21
N SER A 181 -17.79 -3.89 -6.20
CA SER A 181 -18.19 -2.52 -6.55
C SER A 181 -17.80 -2.22 -8.00
N ASP A 182 -18.65 -1.48 -8.72
CA ASP A 182 -18.32 -0.98 -10.06
C ASP A 182 -17.46 0.28 -10.03
N ASP A 183 -17.58 1.12 -9.00
CA ASP A 183 -16.64 2.21 -8.69
C ASP A 183 -16.54 2.40 -7.17
N ILE A 184 -15.46 1.88 -6.58
CA ILE A 184 -15.28 1.91 -5.13
C ILE A 184 -15.13 3.34 -4.58
N PHE A 185 -14.68 4.30 -5.39
CA PHE A 185 -14.51 5.68 -4.96
C PHE A 185 -15.86 6.39 -4.87
N GLU A 186 -16.81 6.03 -5.73
CA GLU A 186 -18.20 6.47 -5.61
C GLU A 186 -18.88 5.90 -4.36
N ASP A 187 -18.52 4.68 -3.96
CA ASP A 187 -19.05 4.03 -2.76
C ASP A 187 -18.54 4.64 -1.44
N ILE A 188 -17.33 5.22 -1.44
CA ILE A 188 -16.68 5.80 -0.25
C ILE A 188 -16.66 7.33 -0.25
N LYS A 189 -17.21 8.00 -1.27
CA LYS A 189 -17.26 9.47 -1.37
C LYS A 189 -17.94 10.19 -0.22
N GLY A 190 -18.77 9.47 0.54
CA GLY A 190 -19.44 9.94 1.73
C GLY A 190 -18.56 9.99 2.98
N ASP A 191 -17.42 9.30 2.97
CA ASP A 191 -16.56 9.07 4.14
C ASP A 191 -16.09 10.39 4.77
N HIS A 192 -16.28 10.50 6.08
CA HIS A 192 -15.95 11.71 6.83
C HIS A 192 -14.43 11.92 6.92
N GLY A 193 -13.65 10.83 7.01
CA GLY A 193 -12.19 10.90 7.04
C GLY A 193 -11.65 11.47 5.73
N LEU A 194 -12.07 10.92 4.59
CA LEU A 194 -11.66 11.39 3.26
C LEU A 194 -12.02 12.86 3.03
N LYS A 195 -13.25 13.26 3.39
CA LYS A 195 -13.67 14.68 3.34
C LYS A 195 -12.76 15.60 4.13
N LYS A 196 -12.38 15.19 5.35
CA LYS A 196 -11.50 15.97 6.23
C LYS A 196 -10.10 16.09 5.65
N VAL A 197 -9.51 14.99 5.18
CA VAL A 197 -8.16 14.97 4.60
C VAL A 197 -8.09 15.82 3.33
N LEU A 198 -9.09 15.69 2.46
CA LEU A 198 -9.14 16.42 1.19
C LEU A 198 -9.63 17.86 1.35
N LYS A 199 -10.11 18.25 2.54
CA LYS A 199 -10.75 19.54 2.82
C LYS A 199 -11.89 19.85 1.83
N GLU A 200 -12.66 18.82 1.49
CA GLU A 200 -13.76 18.88 0.52
C GLU A 200 -15.02 18.24 1.10
N THR A 201 -16.17 18.84 0.87
CA THR A 201 -17.47 18.41 1.40
C THR A 201 -18.39 17.84 0.32
N ARG A 202 -18.21 18.25 -0.95
CA ARG A 202 -18.97 17.79 -2.11
C ARG A 202 -18.54 16.38 -2.47
N GLN A 203 -19.45 15.43 -2.32
CA GLN A 203 -19.20 14.00 -2.54
C GLN A 203 -18.57 13.68 -3.90
N SER A 204 -19.07 14.27 -5.00
CA SER A 204 -18.49 14.03 -6.33
C SER A 204 -17.03 14.48 -6.45
N GLN A 205 -16.67 15.57 -5.76
CA GLN A 205 -15.28 16.06 -5.73
C GLN A 205 -14.41 15.20 -4.82
N VAL A 206 -14.94 14.65 -3.73
CA VAL A 206 -14.20 13.72 -2.86
C VAL A 206 -13.73 12.48 -3.62
N ALA A 207 -14.64 11.85 -4.38
CA ALA A 207 -14.29 10.67 -5.19
C ALA A 207 -13.18 11.00 -6.21
N GLU A 208 -13.36 12.10 -6.95
CA GLU A 208 -12.41 12.53 -7.97
C GLU A 208 -11.03 12.90 -7.40
N LEU A 209 -11.00 13.68 -6.32
CA LEU A 209 -9.76 14.06 -5.65
C LEU A 209 -9.04 12.85 -5.03
N THR A 210 -9.78 11.88 -4.49
CA THR A 210 -9.17 10.66 -3.96
C THR A 210 -8.46 9.87 -5.06
N LYS A 211 -9.11 9.69 -6.22
CA LYS A 211 -8.51 9.01 -7.38
C LYS A 211 -7.26 9.73 -7.85
N ASN A 212 -7.36 11.04 -8.08
CA ASN A 212 -6.26 11.85 -8.59
C ASN A 212 -5.06 11.87 -7.64
N ARG A 213 -5.30 12.00 -6.33
CA ARG A 213 -4.22 11.98 -5.34
C ARG A 213 -3.57 10.60 -5.22
N LEU A 214 -4.35 9.52 -5.25
CA LEU A 214 -3.80 8.16 -5.24
C LEU A 214 -2.89 7.92 -6.46
N ASP A 215 -3.34 8.33 -7.64
CA ASP A 215 -2.59 8.15 -8.89
C ASP A 215 -1.34 9.03 -8.92
N GLU A 216 -1.41 10.26 -8.41
CA GLU A 216 -0.25 11.14 -8.20
C GLU A 216 0.80 10.46 -7.31
N LEU A 217 0.41 9.94 -6.14
CA LEU A 217 1.32 9.25 -5.22
C LEU A 217 1.99 8.03 -5.87
N ILE A 218 1.22 7.26 -6.64
CA ILE A 218 1.74 6.09 -7.35
C ILE A 218 2.69 6.50 -8.47
N SER A 219 2.41 7.58 -9.18
CA SER A 219 3.32 8.14 -10.19
C SER A 219 4.65 8.51 -9.54
N VAL A 220 4.61 9.29 -8.45
CA VAL A 220 5.82 9.71 -7.72
C VAL A 220 6.60 8.49 -7.22
N ARG A 221 5.92 7.47 -6.68
CA ARG A 221 6.57 6.22 -6.26
C ARG A 221 7.31 5.57 -7.43
N ASN A 222 6.67 5.48 -8.60
CA ASN A 222 7.28 4.83 -9.77
C ASN A 222 8.48 5.61 -10.28
N ASP A 223 8.41 6.94 -10.34
CA ASP A 223 9.53 7.79 -10.76
C ASP A 223 10.75 7.53 -9.86
N ILE A 224 10.54 7.52 -8.54
CA ILE A 224 11.60 7.23 -7.57
C ILE A 224 12.11 5.79 -7.74
N ALA A 225 11.23 4.80 -7.86
CA ALA A 225 11.60 3.39 -8.00
C ALA A 225 12.37 3.10 -9.29
N HIS A 226 12.14 3.88 -10.35
CA HIS A 226 12.88 3.82 -11.61
C HIS A 226 14.18 4.63 -11.60
N GLY A 227 14.54 5.22 -10.46
CA GLY A 227 15.81 5.91 -10.27
C GLY A 227 15.79 7.39 -10.64
N ASP A 228 14.62 8.03 -10.73
CA ASP A 228 14.55 9.48 -10.88
C ASP A 228 15.03 10.17 -9.59
N LEU A 229 16.30 10.58 -9.61
CA LEU A 229 16.92 11.29 -8.51
C LEU A 229 16.50 12.76 -8.45
N THR A 230 15.90 13.31 -9.51
CA THR A 230 15.48 14.73 -9.58
C THR A 230 14.19 14.99 -8.83
N ARG A 231 13.32 13.98 -8.70
CA ARG A 231 12.10 14.09 -7.90
C ARG A 231 12.45 14.44 -6.45
N SER A 232 11.77 15.41 -5.86
CA SER A 232 11.90 15.73 -4.44
C SER A 232 10.68 15.29 -3.67
N VAL A 233 10.89 14.79 -2.45
CA VAL A 233 9.84 14.51 -1.47
C VAL A 233 10.15 15.31 -0.21
N SER A 234 9.24 16.21 0.15
CA SER A 234 9.25 16.95 1.40
C SER A 234 8.60 16.15 2.53
N ILE A 235 8.86 16.57 3.76
CA ILE A 235 8.23 15.95 4.94
C ILE A 235 6.71 16.14 4.93
N ASP A 236 6.23 17.29 4.46
CA ASP A 236 4.80 17.59 4.34
C ASP A 236 4.14 16.67 3.29
N GLU A 237 4.78 16.49 2.13
CA GLU A 237 4.29 15.55 1.10
C GLU A 237 4.21 14.11 1.62
N LEU A 238 5.21 13.66 2.40
CA LEU A 238 5.17 12.34 3.04
C LEU A 238 4.04 12.26 4.07
N GLY A 239 3.86 13.30 4.89
CA GLY A 239 2.78 13.38 5.89
C GLY A 239 1.39 13.32 5.25
N ASP A 240 1.17 14.09 4.19
CA ASP A 240 -0.06 14.11 3.42
C ASP A 240 -0.32 12.75 2.73
N ALA A 241 0.72 12.12 2.19
CA ALA A 241 0.63 10.79 1.58
C ALA A 241 0.20 9.73 2.60
N ILE A 242 0.86 9.68 3.76
CA ILE A 242 0.54 8.75 4.86
C ILE A 242 -0.90 8.99 5.33
N LEU A 243 -1.29 10.24 5.54
CA LEU A 243 -2.62 10.60 6.00
C LEU A 243 -3.71 10.16 5.01
N LEU A 244 -3.50 10.40 3.71
CA LEU A 244 -4.42 9.99 2.66
C LEU A 244 -4.54 8.46 2.59
N LEU A 245 -3.42 7.74 2.49
CA LEU A 245 -3.43 6.28 2.32
C LEU A 245 -4.04 5.59 3.55
N LYS A 246 -3.68 6.03 4.76
CA LYS A 246 -4.26 5.54 6.01
C LYS A 246 -5.78 5.74 6.06
N THR A 247 -6.25 6.90 5.61
CA THR A 247 -7.68 7.21 5.57
C THR A 247 -8.41 6.39 4.51
N LEU A 248 -7.79 6.22 3.34
CA LEU A 248 -8.32 5.38 2.26
C LEU A 248 -8.45 3.93 2.70
N ILE A 249 -7.44 3.36 3.36
CA ILE A 249 -7.49 2.00 3.93
C ILE A 249 -8.70 1.84 4.86
N LYS A 250 -8.94 2.81 5.74
CA LYS A 250 -10.08 2.79 6.67
C LYS A 250 -11.41 2.87 5.94
N ALA A 251 -11.53 3.71 4.92
CA ALA A 251 -12.74 3.81 4.11
C ALA A 251 -13.03 2.52 3.33
N LEU A 252 -11.98 1.89 2.78
CA LEU A 252 -12.06 0.64 2.03
C LEU A 252 -12.40 -0.57 2.92
N SER A 253 -11.85 -0.63 4.13
CA SER A 253 -12.09 -1.76 5.05
C SER A 253 -13.56 -1.88 5.46
N LEU A 254 -14.31 -0.77 5.49
CA LEU A 254 -15.75 -0.75 5.75
C LEU A 254 -16.58 -1.39 4.62
N LYS A 255 -15.98 -1.64 3.45
CA LYS A 255 -16.64 -2.27 2.29
C LYS A 255 -16.41 -3.79 2.23
N CYS A 256 -15.64 -4.34 3.17
CA CYS A 256 -15.37 -5.79 3.30
C CYS A 256 -16.30 -6.46 4.30
#